data_AF-A0A930J6C7-F1
#
_entry.id   AF-A0A930J6C7-F1
#
_cell.length_a   1.000
_cell.length_b   1.000
_cell.length_c   1.000
_cell.angle_alpha   90.00
_cell.angle_beta   90.00
_cell.angle_gamma   90.00
#
_symmetry.space_group_name_H-M   'P 1'
#
loop_
_entity.id
_entity.type
_entity.pdbx_description
1 polymer ?
#
loop_
_entity_poly.entity_id
_entity_poly.type
_entity_poly.pdbx_seq_one_letter_code
_entity_poly.pdbx_strand_id
1 'polypeptide(L)' 'MITTQLPDGTAVHHQHDQAGRLTYNKYTDGSWEAWEYDKAGRLTKAYNRDSVTEFVRNALGQVIKET' A
#
# COMPACT_ATOMS: atom_id res chain seq x y z
N MET A 1 4.12 -11.33 -7.50
CA MET A 1 3.64 -10.20 -8.33
C MET A 1 2.48 -10.70 -9.16
N ILE A 2 1.33 -10.03 -9.10
CA ILE A 2 0.11 -10.37 -9.84
C ILE A 2 -0.16 -9.21 -10.81
N THR A 3 -0.56 -9.50 -12.04
CA THR A 3 -0.93 -8.47 -13.02
C THR A 3 -2.39 -8.61 -13.36
N THR A 4 -3.14 -7.52 -13.27
CA THR A 4 -4.53 -7.43 -13.68
C THR A 4 -4.61 -6.65 -14.98
N GLN A 5 -5.20 -7.23 -16.03
CA GLN A 5 -5.50 -6.52 -17.27
C GLN A 5 -6.94 -6.01 -17.24
N LEU A 6 -7.15 -4.74 -17.57
CA LEU A 6 -8.45 -4.09 -17.63
C LEU A 6 -9.02 -4.14 -19.05
N PRO A 7 -10.36 -4.04 -19.23
CA PRO A 7 -11.00 -4.12 -20.54
C PRO A 7 -10.56 -3.02 -21.53
N ASP A 8 -10.05 -1.90 -21.03
CA ASP A 8 -9.51 -0.79 -21.83
C ASP A 8 -8.08 -1.04 -22.34
N GLY A 9 -7.50 -2.21 -22.06
CA GLY A 9 -6.14 -2.59 -22.45
C GLY A 9 -5.05 -2.10 -21.50
N THR A 10 -5.40 -1.39 -20.42
CA THR A 10 -4.43 -1.03 -19.38
C THR A 10 -4.20 -2.20 -18.42
N ALA A 11 -3.10 -2.12 -17.67
CA ALA A 11 -2.74 -3.10 -16.66
C ALA A 11 -2.33 -2.45 -15.34
N VAL A 12 -2.58 -3.19 -14.26
CA VAL A 12 -2.13 -2.87 -12.91
C VAL A 12 -1.26 -4.02 -12.40
N HIS A 13 -0.08 -3.68 -11.89
CA HIS A 13 0.85 -4.63 -11.29
C HIS A 13 0.80 -4.54 -9.77
N HIS A 14 0.46 -5.65 -9.13
CA HIS A 14 0.28 -5.78 -7.69
C HIS A 14 1.42 -6.58 -7.07
N GLN A 15 1.96 -6.10 -5.96
CA GLN A 15 2.85 -6.86 -5.09
C GLN A 15 2.20 -7.07 -3.73
N HIS A 16 2.44 -8.25 -3.16
CA HIS A 16 1.91 -8.61 -1.87
C HIS A 16 3.04 -9.15 -1.00
N ASP A 17 2.91 -8.98 0.31
CA ASP A 17 3.79 -9.65 1.26
C ASP A 17 3.43 -11.14 1.45
N GLN A 18 4.17 -11.82 2.31
CA GLN A 18 3.94 -13.24 2.61
C GLN A 18 2.58 -13.52 3.29
N ALA A 19 1.97 -12.49 3.89
CA ALA A 19 0.63 -12.59 4.48
C ALA A 19 -0.48 -12.28 3.46
N GLY A 20 -0.14 -12.03 2.19
CA GLY A 20 -1.09 -11.71 1.14
C GLY A 20 -1.60 -10.27 1.18
N ARG A 21 -0.97 -9.37 1.95
CA ARG A 21 -1.36 -7.95 2.03
C ARG A 21 -0.69 -7.18 0.89
N LEU A 22 -1.44 -6.28 0.25
CA LEU A 22 -0.96 -5.47 -0.87
C LEU A 22 0.10 -4.47 -0.41
N THR A 23 1.32 -4.55 -0.92
CA THR A 23 2.42 -3.65 -0.56
C THR A 23 2.75 -2.63 -1.64
N TYR A 24 2.33 -2.89 -2.88
CA TYR A 24 2.63 -2.01 -4.00
C TYR A 24 1.70 -2.22 -5.18
N ASN A 25 1.27 -1.11 -5.79
CA ASN A 25 0.60 -1.06 -7.09
C ASN A 25 1.41 -0.19 -8.06
N LYS A 26 1.48 -0.62 -9.32
CA LYS A 26 1.94 0.23 -10.43
C LYS A 26 0.97 0.17 -11.59
N TYR A 27 0.64 1.33 -12.10
CA TYR A 27 -0.30 1.54 -13.20
C TYR A 27 0.45 1.73 -14.52
N THR A 28 -0.27 1.58 -15.63
CA THR A 28 0.30 1.69 -16.99
C THR A 28 0.80 3.10 -17.31
N ASP A 29 0.19 4.12 -16.73
CA ASP A 29 0.62 5.53 -16.82
C ASP A 29 1.90 5.83 -16.01
N GLY A 30 2.43 4.85 -15.28
CA GLY A 30 3.62 4.97 -14.45
C GLY A 30 3.36 5.49 -13.04
N SER A 31 2.12 5.88 -12.71
CA SER A 31 1.73 6.16 -11.33
C SER A 31 1.83 4.88 -10.48
N TRP A 32 1.99 5.06 -9.18
CA TRP A 32 2.16 3.95 -8.25
C TRP A 32 1.72 4.33 -6.85
N GLU A 33 1.42 3.32 -6.06
CA GLU A 33 1.06 3.45 -4.65
C GLU A 33 1.75 2.33 -3.87
N ALA A 34 2.11 2.60 -2.62
CA ALA A 34 2.78 1.66 -1.75
C ALA A 34 2.22 1.71 -0.33
N TRP A 35 2.29 0.56 0.33
CA TRP A 35 1.79 0.38 1.69
C TRP A 35 2.78 -0.42 2.54
N GLU A 36 2.91 -0.03 3.80
CA GLU A 36 3.66 -0.76 4.81
C GLU A 36 2.76 -1.13 5.97
N TYR A 37 3.05 -2.27 6.57
CA TYR A 37 2.27 -2.83 7.66
C TYR A 37 3.16 -3.31 8.78
N ASP A 38 2.66 -3.23 10.01
CA ASP A 38 3.30 -3.84 11.15
C ASP A 38 3.08 -5.37 11.19
N LYS A 39 3.74 -6.01 12.18
CA LYS A 39 3.64 -7.44 12.44
C LYS A 39 2.23 -7.91 12.80
N ALA A 40 1.36 -7.00 13.24
CA ALA A 40 0.00 -7.30 13.65
C ALA A 40 -1.01 -7.14 12.51
N GLY A 41 -0.58 -6.87 11.28
CA GLY A 41 -1.53 -6.69 10.16
C GLY A 41 -1.84 -5.25 9.82
N ARG A 42 -1.43 -4.27 10.64
CA ARG A 42 -2.00 -2.91 10.59
C ARG A 42 -1.19 -2.00 9.72
N LEU A 43 -1.87 -1.16 8.94
CA LEU A 43 -1.24 -0.15 8.09
C LEU A 43 -0.45 0.85 8.94
N THR A 44 0.82 1.04 8.61
CA THR A 44 1.72 2.01 9.23
C THR A 44 2.08 3.15 8.30
N LYS A 45 2.06 2.90 6.98
CA LYS A 45 2.39 3.90 5.98
C LYS A 45 1.67 3.64 4.67
N ALA A 46 1.14 4.69 4.05
CA ALA A 46 0.64 4.68 2.67
C ALA A 46 1.30 5.85 1.94
N TYR A 47 1.83 5.62 0.75
CA TYR A 47 2.56 6.66 0.04
C TYR A 47 2.57 6.45 -1.47
N ASN A 48 2.70 7.56 -2.18
CA ASN A 48 2.90 7.59 -3.62
C ASN A 48 3.91 8.71 -3.95
N ARG A 49 3.93 9.15 -5.21
CA ARG A 49 4.81 10.23 -5.67
C ARG A 49 4.54 11.57 -4.98
N ASP A 50 3.29 11.85 -4.65
CA ASP A 50 2.81 13.19 -4.32
C ASP A 50 2.53 13.37 -2.83
N SER A 51 2.25 12.27 -2.14
CA SER A 51 1.88 12.29 -0.72
C SER A 51 2.42 11.08 0.02
N VAL A 52 2.60 11.28 1.32
CA VAL A 52 2.91 10.24 2.31
C VAL A 52 1.92 10.41 3.45
N THR A 53 1.39 9.29 3.94
CA THR A 53 0.54 9.23 5.13
C THR A 53 1.10 8.19 6.08
N GLU A 54 1.42 8.59 7.30
CA GLU A 54 1.99 7.71 8.34
C GLU A 54 1.10 7.61 9.57
N PHE A 55 0.95 6.39 10.11
CA PHE A 55 0.15 6.12 11.30
C PHE A 55 1.04 5.67 12.46
N VAL A 56 1.07 6.48 13.52
CA VAL A 56 1.74 6.08 14.78
C VAL A 56 0.70 5.55 15.74
N ARG A 57 0.99 4.41 16.36
CA ARG A 57 0.09 3.76 17.33
C ARG A 57 0.75 3.58 18.68
N ASN A 58 -0.04 3.67 19.76
CA ASN A 58 0.42 3.31 21.09
C ASN A 58 0.48 1.77 21.27
N ALA A 59 0.95 1.31 22.44
CA ALA A 59 1.04 -0.12 22.76
C ALA A 59 -0.31 -0.86 22.73
N LEU A 60 -1.43 -0.15 22.93
CA LEU A 60 -2.80 -0.68 22.83
C LEU A 60 -3.29 -0.76 21.37
N GLY A 61 -2.50 -0.28 20.41
CA GLY A 61 -2.82 -0.30 18.99
C GLY A 61 -3.68 0.85 18.48
N GLN A 62 -3.97 1.83 19.33
CA GLN A 62 -4.74 3.01 18.97
C GLN A 62 -3.85 3.99 18.21
N VAL A 63 -4.37 4.60 17.13
CA VAL A 63 -3.66 5.66 16.41
C VAL A 63 -3.55 6.88 17.33
N ILE A 64 -2.33 7.37 17.51
CA ILE A 64 -2.03 8.57 18.31
C ILE A 64 -1.48 9.72 17.45
N LYS A 65 -1.10 9.43 16.19
CA LYS A 65 -0.67 10.45 15.23
C LYS A 65 -0.93 9.95 13.81
N GLU A 66 -1.40 10.86 12.98
CA GLU A 66 -1.45 10.76 11.51
C GLU A 66 -0.65 11.94 10.96
N THR A 67 0.08 11.75 9.87
CA THR A 67 0.88 12.82 9.22
C THR A 67 0.88 12.59 7.74
#